data_AF-A0A9E0DE25-F1
#
_entry.id   AF-A0A9E0DE25-F1
#
_cell.length_a   1.000
_cell.length_b   1.000
_cell.length_c   1.000
_cell.angle_alpha   90.00
_cell.angle_beta   90.00
_cell.angle_gamma   90.00
#
_symmetry.space_group_name_H-M   'P 1'
#
loop_
_entity.id
_entity.type
_entity.pdbx_description
1 polymer ?
#
loop_
_entity_poly.entity_id
_entity_poly.type
_entity_poly.pdbx_seq_one_letter_code
_entity_poly.pdbx_strand_id
1 'polypeptide(L)'
;MNAFVAVGRALRALYDDLFAYVWLSLLWWLSLVLVLPAGPATLALQRVANRSANYKRVDTSDFFKTMRQHIWPGWLLFGGNLLALIGVVVNIFFYLNRPGWSLVAAVVWAWVLLILLFMGQFLFPLFWQQDDRQPLLVVRNALILSFRRPLFSLLLLLLQLILLTISVVIPIFLVLTTPAMIALIGNFGMAYLLQEMGMAPLPPVVDSKQPSTKRR
;
A
#
# COMPACT_ATOMS: atom_id res chain seq x y z
N MET A 1 -14.90 -7.51 10.33
CA MET A 1 -15.34 -7.79 8.95
C MET A 1 -14.09 -7.86 8.06
N ASN A 2 -14.04 -8.78 7.10
CA ASN A 2 -12.77 -9.47 6.79
C ASN A 2 -11.89 -8.70 5.78
N ALA A 3 -10.56 -8.81 5.89
CA ALA A 3 -9.58 -8.26 4.93
C ALA A 3 -9.90 -8.63 3.46
N PHE A 4 -10.55 -9.78 3.24
CA PHE A 4 -11.09 -10.20 1.95
C PHE A 4 -12.07 -9.21 1.31
N VAL A 5 -12.87 -8.49 2.10
CA VAL A 5 -13.78 -7.46 1.57
C VAL A 5 -12.98 -6.26 1.03
N ALA A 6 -11.92 -5.86 1.72
CA ALA A 6 -11.03 -4.80 1.24
C ALA A 6 -10.36 -5.21 -0.08
N VAL A 7 -9.89 -6.46 -0.17
CA VAL A 7 -9.31 -7.00 -1.42
C VAL A 7 -10.36 -7.11 -2.53
N GLY A 8 -11.59 -7.55 -2.23
CA GLY A 8 -12.68 -7.60 -3.21
C GLY A 8 -13.03 -6.22 -3.77
N ARG A 9 -13.04 -5.19 -2.92
CA ARG A 9 -13.22 -3.80 -3.36
C ARG A 9 -12.04 -3.28 -4.18
N ALA A 10 -10.81 -3.64 -3.79
CA ALA A 10 -9.61 -3.30 -4.55
C ALA A 10 -9.63 -3.93 -5.95
N LEU A 11 -10.02 -5.21 -6.07
CA LEU A 11 -10.17 -5.90 -7.34
C LEU A 11 -11.24 -5.25 -8.21
N ARG A 12 -12.39 -4.89 -7.62
CA ARG A 12 -13.46 -4.19 -8.33
C ARG A 12 -13.00 -2.82 -8.83
N ALA A 13 -12.32 -2.04 -7.98
CA ALA A 13 -11.78 -0.73 -8.37
C ALA A 13 -10.70 -0.85 -9.47
N LEU A 14 -9.86 -1.88 -9.42
CA LEU A 14 -8.93 -2.18 -10.50
C LEU A 14 -9.68 -2.50 -11.78
N TYR A 15 -10.73 -3.32 -11.73
CA TYR A 15 -11.51 -3.70 -12.91
C TYR A 15 -12.25 -2.51 -13.54
N ASP A 16 -12.90 -1.70 -12.71
CA ASP A 16 -13.69 -0.54 -13.14
C ASP A 16 -12.80 0.51 -13.86
N ASP A 17 -11.57 0.71 -13.39
CA ASP A 17 -10.59 1.67 -13.94
C ASP A 17 -9.33 0.99 -14.51
N LEU A 18 -9.46 -0.20 -15.12
CA LEU A 18 -8.33 -1.07 -15.47
C LEU A 18 -7.26 -0.37 -16.31
N PHE A 19 -7.67 0.30 -17.38
CA PHE A 19 -6.73 1.00 -18.27
C PHE A 19 -5.94 2.09 -17.55
N ALA A 20 -6.59 2.83 -16.64
CA ALA A 20 -5.92 3.87 -15.87
C ALA A 20 -4.88 3.25 -14.92
N TYR A 21 -5.24 2.20 -14.20
CA TYR A 21 -4.32 1.53 -13.27
C TYR A 21 -3.18 0.79 -13.95
N VAL A 22 -3.41 0.22 -15.15
CA VAL A 22 -2.33 -0.34 -15.96
C VAL A 22 -1.34 0.76 -16.37
N TRP A 23 -1.85 1.89 -16.88
CA TRP A 23 -1.01 3.00 -17.27
C TRP A 23 -0.20 3.56 -16.09
N LEU A 24 -0.82 3.73 -14.92
CA LEU A 24 -0.14 4.20 -13.71
C LEU A 24 0.91 3.20 -13.20
N SER A 25 0.66 1.89 -13.36
CA SER A 25 1.63 0.85 -13.01
C SER A 25 2.87 0.91 -13.90
N LEU A 26 2.68 1.13 -15.21
CA LEU A 26 3.79 1.33 -16.15
C LEU A 26 4.60 2.58 -15.81
N LEU A 27 3.92 3.70 -15.50
CA LEU A 27 4.59 4.93 -15.07
C LEU A 27 5.36 4.74 -13.76
N TRP A 28 4.82 3.94 -12.83
CA TRP A 28 5.52 3.61 -11.58
C TRP A 28 6.78 2.78 -11.85
N TRP A 29 6.71 1.76 -12.72
CA TRP A 29 7.89 0.98 -13.11
C TRP A 29 8.94 1.82 -13.81
N LEU A 30 8.54 2.67 -14.76
CA LEU A 30 9.44 3.62 -15.40
C LEU A 30 10.10 4.54 -14.37
N SER A 31 9.33 4.99 -13.38
CA SER A 31 9.83 5.83 -12.30
C SER A 31 10.82 5.11 -11.39
N LEU A 32 10.60 3.82 -11.16
CA LEU A 32 11.51 2.97 -10.39
C LEU A 32 12.84 2.78 -11.14
N VAL A 33 12.81 2.53 -12.44
CA VAL A 33 14.01 2.39 -13.30
C VAL A 33 14.82 3.69 -13.33
N LEU A 34 14.14 4.84 -13.38
CA LEU A 34 14.79 6.15 -13.35
C LEU A 34 15.33 6.53 -11.95
N VAL A 35 14.93 5.80 -10.90
CA VAL A 35 15.25 6.00 -9.48
C VAL A 35 14.78 7.34 -8.91
N LEU A 36 15.16 8.47 -9.51
CA LEU A 36 14.84 9.84 -9.08
C LEU A 36 13.35 10.08 -8.80
N PRO A 37 12.40 9.62 -9.63
CA PRO A 37 10.97 9.79 -9.35
C PRO A 37 10.34 8.62 -8.56
N ALA A 38 11.08 7.59 -8.14
CA ALA A 38 10.50 6.38 -7.54
C ALA A 38 9.68 6.64 -6.27
N GLY A 39 10.23 7.41 -5.32
CA GLY A 39 9.51 7.78 -4.09
C GLY A 39 8.26 8.62 -4.37
N PRO A 40 8.38 9.74 -5.09
CA PRO A 40 7.23 10.57 -5.47
C PRO A 40 6.16 9.82 -6.28
N ALA A 41 6.56 8.93 -7.20
CA ALA A 41 5.66 8.09 -7.99
C ALA A 41 4.89 7.09 -7.11
N THR A 42 5.56 6.48 -6.13
CA THR A 42 4.90 5.60 -5.15
C THR A 42 3.85 6.36 -4.36
N LEU A 43 4.18 7.55 -3.87
CA LEU A 43 3.25 8.38 -3.11
C LEU A 43 2.07 8.86 -3.98
N ALA A 44 2.31 9.18 -5.25
CA ALA A 44 1.29 9.57 -6.22
C ALA A 44 0.35 8.42 -6.60
N LEU A 45 0.87 7.21 -6.79
CA LEU A 45 0.05 6.01 -7.03
C LEU A 45 -0.87 5.74 -5.83
N GLN A 46 -0.33 5.89 -4.62
CA GLN A 46 -1.07 5.76 -3.37
C GLN A 46 -2.14 6.84 -3.22
N ARG A 47 -1.92 8.06 -3.74
CA ARG A 47 -2.93 9.12 -3.77
C ARG A 47 -4.12 8.73 -4.65
N VAL A 48 -3.84 8.19 -5.84
CA VAL A 48 -4.88 7.75 -6.77
C VAL A 48 -5.68 6.60 -6.17
N ALA A 49 -5.01 5.59 -5.61
CA ALA A 49 -5.66 4.49 -4.90
C ALA A 49 -6.50 4.97 -3.70
N ASN A 50 -6.01 5.98 -2.97
CA ASN A 50 -6.77 6.61 -1.89
C ASN A 50 -8.06 7.29 -2.39
N ARG A 51 -8.03 7.91 -3.58
CA ARG A 51 -9.24 8.49 -4.20
C ARG A 51 -10.26 7.41 -4.54
N SER A 52 -9.85 6.30 -5.14
CA SER A 52 -10.75 5.16 -5.39
C SER A 52 -11.33 4.59 -4.09
N ALA A 53 -10.51 4.42 -3.05
CA ALA A 53 -10.97 3.93 -1.75
C ALA A 53 -12.01 4.85 -1.07
N ASN A 54 -11.97 6.15 -1.40
CA ASN A 54 -12.92 7.15 -0.92
C ASN A 54 -13.99 7.52 -1.96
N TYR A 55 -14.22 6.68 -2.98
CA TYR A 55 -15.26 6.86 -4.00
C TYR A 55 -15.17 8.19 -4.77
N LYS A 56 -13.95 8.72 -4.92
CA LYS A 56 -13.67 9.92 -5.72
C LYS A 56 -13.17 9.50 -7.10
N ARG A 57 -13.52 10.30 -8.12
CA ARG A 57 -13.06 10.11 -9.50
C ARG A 57 -11.54 10.00 -9.55
N VAL A 58 -11.04 9.02 -10.32
CA VAL A 58 -9.63 8.81 -10.63
C VAL A 58 -9.29 9.55 -11.91
N ASP A 59 -8.28 10.42 -11.85
CA ASP A 59 -7.76 11.10 -13.03
C ASP A 59 -6.23 10.97 -13.04
N THR A 60 -5.65 10.64 -14.20
CA THR A 60 -4.18 10.49 -14.37
C THR A 60 -3.43 11.79 -14.09
N SER A 61 -4.08 12.94 -14.27
CA SER A 61 -3.51 14.25 -13.94
C SER A 61 -3.18 14.39 -12.45
N ASP A 62 -3.94 13.74 -11.57
CA ASP A 62 -3.69 13.75 -10.12
C ASP A 62 -2.38 13.05 -9.77
N PHE A 63 -1.99 12.03 -10.53
CA PHE A 63 -0.70 11.35 -10.34
C PHE A 63 0.46 12.32 -10.55
N PHE A 64 0.52 12.96 -11.72
CA PHE A 64 1.60 13.90 -12.04
C PHE A 64 1.60 15.14 -11.14
N LYS A 65 0.42 15.66 -10.81
CA LYS A 65 0.28 16.77 -9.87
C LYS A 65 0.83 16.40 -8.50
N THR A 66 0.46 15.24 -7.97
CA THR A 66 0.91 14.76 -6.67
C THR A 66 2.41 14.53 -6.65
N MET A 67 2.94 13.89 -7.69
CA MET A 67 4.35 13.59 -7.85
C MET A 67 5.22 14.86 -7.77
N ARG A 68 4.79 15.96 -8.42
CA ARG A 68 5.50 17.25 -8.38
C ARG A 68 5.36 17.98 -7.05
N GLN A 69 4.19 17.87 -6.40
CA GLN A 69 3.91 18.59 -5.16
C GLN A 69 4.55 17.94 -3.91
N HIS A 70 4.73 16.61 -3.90
CA HIS A 70 5.15 15.87 -2.71
C HIS A 70 6.42 15.05 -2.97
N ILE A 71 7.43 15.68 -3.57
CA ILE A 71 8.70 15.00 -3.89
C ILE A 71 9.40 14.54 -2.59
N TRP A 72 9.53 15.45 -1.63
CA TRP A 72 10.28 15.20 -0.40
C TRP A 72 9.60 14.20 0.54
N PRO A 73 8.29 14.33 0.86
CA PRO A 73 7.60 13.31 1.65
C PRO A 73 7.61 11.93 0.95
N GLY A 74 7.51 11.91 -0.38
CA GLY A 74 7.58 10.67 -1.15
C GLY A 74 8.91 9.95 -0.95
N TRP A 75 10.02 10.67 -1.01
CA TRP A 75 11.35 10.12 -0.76
C TRP A 75 11.60 9.72 0.69
N LEU A 76 11.15 10.53 1.65
CA LEU A 76 11.30 10.19 3.07
C LEU A 76 10.56 8.89 3.42
N LEU A 77 9.31 8.74 2.96
CA LEU A 77 8.53 7.54 3.25
C LEU A 77 9.04 6.33 2.45
N PHE A 78 9.25 6.47 1.15
CA PHE A 78 9.72 5.37 0.30
C PHE A 78 11.15 4.96 0.63
N GLY A 79 12.07 5.93 0.61
CA GLY A 79 13.48 5.72 0.90
C GLY A 79 13.71 5.29 2.35
N GLY A 80 13.03 5.91 3.31
CA GLY A 80 13.12 5.51 4.72
C GLY A 80 12.64 4.08 4.95
N ASN A 81 11.51 3.69 4.37
CA ASN A 81 11.00 2.33 4.46
C ASN A 81 11.92 1.32 3.75
N LEU A 82 12.43 1.66 2.56
CA LEU A 82 13.35 0.80 1.80
C LEU A 82 14.69 0.61 2.52
N LEU A 83 15.29 1.67 3.04
CA LEU A 83 16.55 1.62 3.79
C LEU A 83 16.39 0.83 5.09
N ALA A 84 15.28 1.02 5.81
CA ALA A 84 14.98 0.21 6.99
C ALA A 84 14.86 -1.28 6.63
N LEU A 85 14.18 -1.60 5.52
CA LEU A 85 14.02 -2.99 5.07
C LEU A 85 15.36 -3.62 4.70
N ILE A 86 16.19 -2.92 3.92
CA ILE A 86 17.53 -3.37 3.55
C ILE A 86 18.38 -3.58 4.80
N GLY A 87 18.39 -2.61 5.73
CA GLY A 87 19.17 -2.71 6.97
C GLY A 87 18.78 -3.92 7.82
N VAL A 88 17.48 -4.18 7.97
CA VAL A 88 16.98 -5.35 8.70
C VAL A 88 17.39 -6.65 7.99
N VAL A 89 17.19 -6.75 6.69
CA VAL A 89 17.52 -7.95 5.90
C VAL A 89 19.02 -8.25 5.95
N VAL A 90 19.87 -7.24 5.80
CA VAL A 90 21.33 -7.37 5.93
C VAL A 90 21.72 -7.87 7.32
N ASN A 91 21.09 -7.37 8.39
CA ASN A 91 21.33 -7.86 9.74
C ASN A 91 20.93 -9.32 9.90
N ILE A 92 19.75 -9.73 9.40
CA ILE A 92 19.31 -11.13 9.44
C ILE A 92 20.36 -12.03 8.76
N PHE A 93 20.77 -11.70 7.55
CA PHE A 93 21.80 -12.47 6.83
C PHE A 93 23.14 -12.47 7.57
N PHE A 94 23.56 -11.35 8.15
CA PHE A 94 24.80 -11.28 8.93
C PHE A 94 24.77 -12.25 10.12
N TYR A 95 23.70 -12.26 10.91
CA TYR A 95 23.60 -13.10 12.11
C TYR A 95 23.38 -14.59 11.80
N LEU A 96 22.68 -14.92 10.71
CA LEU A 96 22.52 -16.30 10.26
C LEU A 96 23.84 -16.96 9.82
N ASN A 97 24.82 -16.16 9.38
CA ASN A 97 26.13 -16.66 8.93
C ASN A 97 27.19 -16.73 10.06
N ARG A 98 26.79 -16.52 11.33
CA ARG A 98 27.68 -16.61 12.49
C ARG A 98 27.30 -17.81 13.37
N PRO A 99 28.27 -18.53 13.96
CA PRO A 99 27.98 -19.62 14.87
C PRO A 99 27.58 -19.12 16.27
N GLY A 100 26.90 -19.97 17.04
CA GLY A 100 26.58 -19.73 18.45
C GLY A 100 25.28 -18.96 18.69
N TRP A 101 25.29 -18.05 19.67
CA TRP A 101 24.12 -17.28 20.13
C TRP A 101 23.62 -16.22 19.12
N SER A 102 24.31 -16.03 18.01
CA SER A 102 23.90 -15.16 16.89
C SER A 102 22.55 -15.54 16.29
N LEU A 103 22.13 -16.81 16.36
CA LEU A 103 20.81 -17.23 15.90
C LEU A 103 19.68 -16.48 16.64
N VAL A 104 19.85 -16.23 17.94
CA VAL A 104 18.87 -15.47 18.74
C VAL A 104 18.76 -14.03 18.20
N ALA A 105 19.88 -13.40 17.85
CA ALA A 105 19.87 -12.07 17.24
C ALA A 105 19.18 -12.08 15.86
N ALA A 106 19.40 -13.11 15.04
CA ALA A 106 18.70 -13.27 13.77
C ALA A 106 17.17 -13.37 13.96
N VAL A 107 16.72 -14.13 14.98
CA VAL A 107 15.29 -14.23 15.34
C VAL A 107 14.73 -12.89 15.78
N VAL A 108 15.46 -12.11 16.60
CA VAL A 108 15.05 -10.74 16.97
C VAL A 108 14.89 -9.85 15.74
N TRP A 109 15.85 -9.88 14.81
CA TRP A 109 15.75 -9.12 13.57
C TRP A 109 14.62 -9.60 12.65
N ALA A 110 14.29 -10.90 12.65
CA ALA A 110 13.12 -11.42 11.94
C ALA A 110 11.81 -10.87 12.52
N TRP A 111 11.72 -10.68 13.84
CA TRP A 111 10.60 -9.98 14.46
C TRP A 111 10.54 -8.51 14.06
N VAL A 112 11.68 -7.81 14.02
CA VAL A 112 11.76 -6.43 13.51
C VAL A 112 11.30 -6.35 12.06
N LEU A 113 11.67 -7.32 11.22
CA LEU A 113 11.20 -7.42 9.82
C LEU A 113 9.68 -7.54 9.76
N LEU A 114 9.09 -8.43 10.57
CA LEU A 114 7.64 -8.61 10.59
C LEU A 114 6.91 -7.32 10.99
N ILE A 115 7.43 -6.62 12.01
CA ILE A 115 6.88 -5.32 12.45
C ILE A 115 6.98 -4.28 11.33
N LEU A 116 8.12 -4.22 10.64
CA LEU A 116 8.33 -3.31 9.53
C LEU A 116 7.38 -3.61 8.36
N LEU A 117 7.16 -4.88 8.04
CA LEU A 117 6.20 -5.31 7.02
C LEU A 117 4.75 -4.97 7.40
N PHE A 118 4.38 -5.12 8.67
CA PHE A 118 3.06 -4.70 9.15
C PHE A 118 2.88 -3.19 9.07
N MET A 119 3.89 -2.42 9.46
CA MET A 119 3.86 -0.95 9.41
C MET A 119 3.82 -0.44 7.97
N GLY A 120 4.61 -1.03 7.08
CA GLY A 120 4.76 -0.62 5.69
C GLY A 120 3.45 -0.61 4.90
N GLN A 121 2.49 -1.48 5.26
CA GLN A 121 1.17 -1.52 4.65
C GLN A 121 0.34 -0.24 4.87
N PHE A 122 0.57 0.45 5.98
CA PHE A 122 -0.23 1.61 6.39
C PHE A 122 0.47 2.94 6.15
N LEU A 123 1.79 2.97 5.94
CA LEU A 123 2.56 4.21 5.78
C LEU A 123 1.95 5.16 4.73
N PHE A 124 1.82 4.70 3.49
CA PHE A 124 1.34 5.55 2.41
C PHE A 124 -0.17 5.83 2.46
N PRO A 125 -1.05 4.85 2.76
CA PRO A 125 -2.47 5.15 2.94
C PRO A 125 -2.74 6.17 4.04
N LEU A 126 -2.03 6.07 5.17
CA LEU A 126 -2.20 6.94 6.31
C LEU A 126 -1.76 8.37 6.02
N PHE A 127 -0.67 8.56 5.26
CA PHE A 127 -0.25 9.89 4.81
C PHE A 127 -1.38 10.67 4.10
N TRP A 128 -2.25 9.98 3.37
CA TRP A 128 -3.37 10.60 2.66
C TRP A 128 -4.66 10.74 3.46
N GLN A 129 -4.75 10.08 4.61
CA GLN A 129 -5.92 10.13 5.47
C GLN A 129 -5.73 11.04 6.69
N GLN A 130 -4.51 11.48 6.97
CA GLN A 130 -4.21 12.41 8.05
C GLN A 130 -4.34 13.87 7.61
N ASP A 131 -4.84 14.71 8.51
CA ASP A 131 -4.87 16.16 8.33
C ASP A 131 -3.46 16.74 8.37
N ASP A 132 -2.67 16.31 9.36
CA ASP A 132 -1.26 16.66 9.49
C ASP A 132 -0.39 15.61 8.78
N ARG A 133 0.22 16.00 7.65
CA ARG A 133 0.95 15.10 6.75
C ARG A 133 2.45 15.01 7.06
N GLN A 134 2.82 15.16 8.33
CA GLN A 134 4.22 15.00 8.75
C GLN A 134 4.67 13.54 8.65
N PRO A 135 5.75 13.22 7.89
CA PRO A 135 6.20 11.84 7.69
C PRO A 135 6.51 11.08 8.98
N LEU A 136 7.06 11.76 10.01
CA LEU A 136 7.38 11.12 11.29
C LEU A 136 6.12 10.72 12.07
N LEU A 137 5.08 11.56 12.03
CA LEU A 137 3.78 11.24 12.63
C LEU A 137 3.13 10.06 11.91
N VAL A 138 3.26 9.99 10.58
CA VAL A 138 2.76 8.86 9.78
C VAL A 138 3.44 7.56 10.20
N VAL A 139 4.78 7.53 10.33
CA VAL A 139 5.52 6.34 10.77
C VAL A 139 5.09 5.89 12.16
N ARG A 140 5.02 6.82 13.12
CA ARG A 140 4.58 6.52 14.49
C ARG A 140 3.15 5.95 14.51
N ASN A 141 2.23 6.57 13.78
CA ASN A 141 0.84 6.18 13.79
C ASN A 141 0.61 4.86 13.03
N ALA A 142 1.36 4.60 11.95
CA ALA A 142 1.35 3.32 11.26
C ALA A 142 1.80 2.19 12.19
N LEU A 143 2.87 2.41 12.96
CA LEU A 143 3.37 1.43 13.94
C LEU A 143 2.31 1.11 15.00
N ILE A 144 1.67 2.13 15.58
CA ILE A 144 0.60 1.96 16.57
C ILE A 144 -0.57 1.17 15.97
N LEU A 145 -0.98 1.49 14.74
CA LEU A 145 -2.10 0.84 14.07
C LEU A 145 -1.82 -0.65 13.80
N SER A 146 -0.61 -0.98 13.36
CA SER A 146 -0.17 -2.36 13.13
C SER A 146 -0.29 -3.25 14.38
N PHE A 147 0.00 -2.71 15.56
CA PHE A 147 -0.15 -3.45 16.81
C PHE A 147 -1.56 -3.43 17.39
N ARG A 148 -2.39 -2.45 17.03
CA ARG A 148 -3.78 -2.39 17.49
C ARG A 148 -4.65 -3.48 16.86
N ARG A 149 -4.34 -3.89 15.61
CA ARG A 149 -5.10 -4.91 14.86
C ARG A 149 -4.16 -5.91 14.16
N PRO A 150 -3.34 -6.67 14.90
CA PRO A 150 -2.28 -7.49 14.33
C PRO A 150 -2.79 -8.60 13.41
N LEU A 151 -3.94 -9.20 13.73
CA LEU A 151 -4.56 -10.22 12.87
C LEU A 151 -5.00 -9.64 11.52
N PHE A 152 -5.49 -8.41 11.49
CA PHE A 152 -5.89 -7.75 10.24
C PHE A 152 -4.65 -7.41 9.39
N SER A 153 -3.60 -6.86 10.00
CA SER A 153 -2.33 -6.58 9.34
C SER A 153 -1.66 -7.85 8.80
N LEU A 154 -1.74 -8.95 9.55
CA LEU A 154 -1.25 -10.27 9.11
C LEU A 154 -2.05 -10.78 7.91
N LEU A 155 -3.38 -10.74 7.96
CA LEU A 155 -4.22 -11.17 6.84
C LEU A 155 -3.98 -10.34 5.58
N LEU A 156 -3.87 -9.00 5.71
CA LEU A 156 -3.49 -8.15 4.58
C LEU A 156 -2.10 -8.47 4.05
N LEU A 157 -1.12 -8.74 4.94
CA LEU A 157 0.22 -9.14 4.53
C LEU A 157 0.17 -10.42 3.70
N LEU A 158 -0.53 -11.44 4.19
CA LEU A 158 -0.66 -12.73 3.50
C LEU A 158 -1.33 -12.56 2.14
N LEU A 159 -2.37 -11.73 2.04
CA LEU A 159 -3.04 -11.46 0.77
C LEU A 159 -2.13 -10.73 -0.23
N GLN A 160 -1.31 -9.77 0.24
CA GLN A 160 -0.30 -9.11 -0.60
C GLN A 160 0.82 -10.07 -1.02
N LEU A 161 1.25 -10.98 -0.13
CA LEU A 161 2.23 -12.01 -0.46
C LEU A 161 1.69 -13.00 -1.50
N ILE A 162 0.45 -13.46 -1.36
CA ILE A 162 -0.22 -14.31 -2.36
C ILE A 162 -0.29 -13.60 -3.71
N LEU A 163 -0.68 -12.32 -3.72
CA LEU A 163 -0.69 -11.49 -4.93
C LEU A 163 0.70 -11.46 -5.56
N LEU A 164 1.76 -11.17 -4.79
CA LEU A 164 3.14 -11.14 -5.27
C LEU A 164 3.58 -12.51 -5.81
N THR A 165 3.23 -13.62 -5.15
CA THR A 165 3.53 -14.97 -5.64
C THR A 165 2.86 -15.24 -6.98
N ILE A 166 1.59 -14.87 -7.15
CA ILE A 166 0.87 -14.98 -8.43
C ILE A 166 1.56 -14.13 -9.49
N SER A 167 1.97 -12.91 -9.15
CA SER A 167 2.68 -12.01 -10.06
C SER A 167 4.03 -12.56 -10.53
N VAL A 168 4.75 -13.30 -9.68
CA VAL A 168 6.00 -13.96 -10.08
C VAL A 168 5.75 -15.10 -11.07
N VAL A 169 4.67 -15.87 -10.89
CA VAL A 169 4.26 -16.95 -11.82
C VAL A 169 3.75 -16.38 -13.14
N ILE A 170 3.13 -15.20 -13.12
CA ILE A 170 2.57 -14.51 -14.30
C ILE A 170 3.24 -13.14 -14.43
N PRO A 171 4.45 -13.04 -15.02
CA PRO A 171 5.23 -11.80 -15.02
C PRO A 171 4.53 -10.60 -15.66
N ILE A 172 3.65 -10.83 -16.65
CA ILE A 172 2.87 -9.74 -17.23
C ILE A 172 1.92 -9.10 -16.20
N PHE A 173 1.40 -9.86 -15.25
CA PHE A 173 0.58 -9.36 -14.15
C PHE A 173 1.40 -8.54 -13.15
N LEU A 174 2.68 -8.92 -12.93
CA LEU A 174 3.65 -8.15 -12.13
C LEU A 174 3.83 -6.74 -12.67
N VAL A 175 4.06 -6.62 -13.98
CA VAL A 175 4.35 -5.34 -14.62
C VAL A 175 3.09 -4.48 -14.74
N LEU A 176 1.99 -5.07 -15.19
CA LEU A 176 0.81 -4.30 -15.57
C LEU A 176 -0.09 -3.88 -14.40
N THR A 177 -0.18 -4.65 -13.31
CA THR A 177 -1.23 -4.38 -12.30
C THR A 177 -0.76 -4.44 -10.85
N THR A 178 0.34 -5.12 -10.55
CA THR A 178 0.76 -5.39 -9.18
C THR A 178 1.02 -4.13 -8.34
N PRO A 179 1.75 -3.09 -8.79
CA PRO A 179 1.96 -1.91 -7.96
C PRO A 179 0.64 -1.17 -7.67
N ALA A 180 -0.26 -1.07 -8.65
CA ALA A 180 -1.59 -0.52 -8.46
C ALA A 180 -2.42 -1.34 -7.47
N MET A 181 -2.40 -2.67 -7.59
CA MET A 181 -3.12 -3.57 -6.69
C MET A 181 -2.62 -3.48 -5.24
N ILE A 182 -1.30 -3.42 -5.02
CA ILE A 182 -0.75 -3.23 -3.68
C ILE A 182 -1.22 -1.90 -3.08
N ALA A 183 -1.21 -0.82 -3.88
CA ALA A 183 -1.70 0.49 -3.45
C ALA A 183 -3.21 0.47 -3.14
N LEU A 184 -4.01 -0.17 -3.98
CA LEU A 184 -5.46 -0.31 -3.77
C LEU A 184 -5.76 -1.12 -2.51
N ILE A 185 -5.15 -2.30 -2.34
CA ILE A 185 -5.35 -3.14 -1.16
C ILE A 185 -4.99 -2.37 0.12
N GLY A 186 -3.86 -1.66 0.13
CA GLY A 186 -3.46 -0.83 1.27
C GLY A 186 -4.46 0.27 1.60
N ASN A 187 -4.94 1.01 0.59
CA ASN A 187 -5.90 2.10 0.80
C ASN A 187 -7.29 1.64 1.18
N PHE A 188 -7.81 0.58 0.56
CA PHE A 188 -9.10 -0.01 0.95
C PHE A 188 -9.02 -0.64 2.34
N GLY A 189 -7.91 -1.31 2.66
CA GLY A 189 -7.68 -1.87 4.00
C GLY A 189 -7.63 -0.78 5.07
N MET A 190 -6.94 0.32 4.79
CA MET A 190 -6.88 1.48 5.69
C MET A 190 -8.24 2.17 5.85
N ALA A 191 -8.96 2.43 4.75
CA ALA A 191 -10.30 3.01 4.80
C ALA A 191 -11.26 2.13 5.61
N TYR A 192 -11.17 0.81 5.47
CA TYR A 192 -11.93 -0.14 6.29
C TYR A 192 -11.60 -0.02 7.78
N LEU A 193 -10.31 0.05 8.15
CA LEU A 193 -9.90 0.23 9.54
C LEU A 193 -10.44 1.54 10.13
N LEU A 194 -10.39 2.64 9.38
CA LEU A 194 -10.95 3.91 9.85
C LEU A 194 -12.47 3.85 10.02
N GLN A 195 -13.19 3.20 9.11
CA GLN A 195 -14.63 2.98 9.21
C GLN A 195 -14.98 2.18 10.47
N GLU A 196 -14.23 1.11 10.75
CA GLU A 196 -14.41 0.31 11.97
C GLU A 196 -14.12 1.11 13.25
N MET A 197 -13.22 2.08 13.19
CA MET A 197 -12.94 2.99 14.31
C MET A 197 -13.89 4.19 14.40
N GLY A 198 -14.88 4.31 13.49
CA GLY A 198 -15.80 5.46 13.46
C GLY A 198 -15.15 6.77 13.00
N MET A 199 -13.98 6.71 12.35
CA MET A 199 -13.20 7.88 11.91
C MET A 199 -13.39 8.23 10.42
N ALA A 200 -14.08 7.38 9.66
CA ALA A 200 -14.32 7.59 8.22
C ALA A 200 -15.78 7.30 7.84
N PRO A 201 -16.32 7.99 6.83
CA PRO A 201 -17.70 7.78 6.36
C PRO A 201 -17.86 6.36 5.79
N LEU A 202 -19.07 5.80 5.98
CA LEU A 202 -19.44 4.52 5.42
C LEU A 202 -19.44 4.56 3.88
N PRO A 203 -19.09 3.44 3.22
CA PRO A 203 -19.14 3.38 1.78
C PRO A 203 -20.58 3.58 1.28
N PRO A 204 -20.81 4.21 0.12
CA PRO A 204 -22.14 4.34 -0.45
C PRO A 204 -22.74 2.94 -0.65
N VAL A 205 -24.00 2.78 -0.24
CA VAL A 205 -24.76 1.55 -0.45
C VAL A 205 -24.98 1.43 -1.96
N VAL A 206 -24.23 0.55 -2.62
CA VAL A 206 -24.51 0.19 -4.01
C VAL A 206 -25.73 -0.71 -3.98
N ASP A 207 -26.92 -0.10 -4.09
CA ASP A 207 -28.17 -0.83 -4.14
C ASP A 207 -28.19 -1.67 -5.43
N SER A 208 -28.03 -2.99 -5.27
CA SER A 208 -27.97 -3.94 -6.39
C SER A 208 -29.31 -4.09 -7.13
N LYS A 209 -30.32 -3.30 -6.76
CA LYS A 209 -31.69 -3.32 -7.29
C LYS A 209 -32.14 -2.04 -8.02
N GLN A 210 -31.25 -1.15 -8.43
CA GLN A 210 -31.66 -0.05 -9.32
C GLN A 210 -31.52 -0.48 -10.80
N PRO A 211 -32.64 -0.69 -11.53
CA PRO A 211 -32.56 -1.00 -12.95
C PRO A 211 -31.97 0.21 -13.67
N SER A 212 -31.04 -0.07 -14.60
CA SER A 212 -30.42 0.94 -15.44
C SER A 212 -31.48 1.71 -16.22
N THR A 213 -31.85 2.89 -15.70
CA THR A 213 -32.65 3.84 -16.46
C THR A 213 -31.78 4.31 -17.62
N LYS A 214 -32.00 3.68 -18.78
CA LYS A 214 -31.55 4.11 -20.10
C LYS A 214 -31.74 5.62 -20.21
N ARG A 215 -30.63 6.38 -20.21
CA ARG A 215 -30.66 7.76 -20.71
C ARG A 215 -30.43 7.69 -22.22
N ARG A 216 -31.49 8.10 -22.92
CA ARG A 216 -31.52 8.45 -24.34
C ARG A 216 -30.61 9.63 -24.62
#